data_AF-A0A819TII3-F1
#
_entry.id   AF-A0A819TII3-F1
#
_cell.length_a   1.000
_cell.length_b   1.000
_cell.length_c   1.000
_cell.angle_alpha   90.00
_cell.angle_beta   90.00
_cell.angle_gamma   90.00
#
_symmetry.space_group_name_H-M   'P 1'
#
loop_
_entity.id
_entity.type
_entity.pdbx_description
1 polymer ?
#
loop_
_entity_poly.entity_id
_entity_poly.type
_entity_poly.pdbx_seq_one_letter_code
_entity_poly.pdbx_strand_id
1 'polypeptide(L)'
;MKYPVQKLVDAINSDLSSIEASKHFKVPERTIRSHRQNPEQKFGGGRYRCLNNEQEDFLLSIFKLLPEYGFTITADVAFKLSNEYFKSIGLSF
;
A
#
# COMPACT_ATOMS: atom_id res chain seq x y z
N MET A 1 9.19 -9.28 -11.40
CA MET A 1 7.88 -9.76 -11.91
C MET A 1 6.77 -8.97 -11.24
N LYS A 2 6.00 -8.18 -11.99
CA LYS A 2 4.70 -7.63 -11.53
C LYS A 2 3.66 -8.73 -11.73
N TYR A 3 3.23 -9.40 -10.66
CA TYR A 3 2.05 -10.26 -10.76
C TYR A 3 0.83 -9.37 -11.02
N PRO A 4 -0.10 -9.75 -11.91
CA PRO A 4 -1.36 -9.03 -12.03
C PRO A 4 -2.10 -9.16 -10.71
N VAL A 5 -2.38 -8.02 -10.07
CA VAL A 5 -2.96 -7.91 -8.71
C VAL A 5 -4.15 -8.86 -8.53
N GLN A 6 -4.96 -9.04 -9.58
CA GLN A 6 -6.13 -9.93 -9.57
C GLN A 6 -5.81 -11.40 -9.25
N LYS A 7 -4.76 -11.98 -9.85
CA LYS A 7 -4.44 -13.41 -9.59
C LYS A 7 -4.05 -13.67 -8.14
N LEU A 8 -3.42 -12.70 -7.49
CA LEU A 8 -3.06 -12.79 -6.08
C LEU A 8 -4.30 -12.62 -5.20
N VAL A 9 -5.20 -11.70 -5.53
CA VAL A 9 -6.50 -11.53 -4.85
C VAL A 9 -7.31 -12.81 -4.93
N ASP A 10 -7.46 -13.39 -6.12
CA ASP A 10 -8.20 -14.63 -6.35
C ASP A 10 -7.55 -15.80 -5.58
N ALA A 11 -6.22 -15.87 -5.56
CA ALA A 11 -5.49 -16.90 -4.80
C ALA A 11 -5.71 -16.79 -3.28
N ILE A 12 -5.71 -15.58 -2.73
CA ILE A 12 -5.90 -15.34 -1.29
C ILE A 12 -7.31 -15.71 -0.87
N ASN A 13 -8.32 -15.31 -1.67
CA ASN A 13 -9.73 -15.48 -1.37
C ASN A 13 -10.29 -16.87 -1.75
N SER A 14 -9.51 -17.70 -2.43
CA SER A 14 -9.92 -19.07 -2.76
C SER A 14 -10.01 -19.97 -1.51
N ASP A 15 -10.92 -20.96 -1.53
CA ASP A 15 -11.03 -21.99 -0.48
C ASP A 15 -9.88 -23.02 -0.50
N LEU A 16 -8.95 -22.89 -1.46
CA LEU A 16 -7.82 -23.79 -1.63
C LEU A 16 -6.74 -23.55 -0.55
N SER A 17 -6.02 -24.61 -0.20
CA SER A 17 -4.80 -24.47 0.62
C SER A 17 -3.77 -23.58 -0.09
N SER A 18 -2.88 -22.92 0.65
CA SER A 18 -1.89 -22.00 0.05
C SER A 18 -1.00 -22.70 -0.99
N ILE A 19 -0.73 -23.99 -0.81
CA ILE A 19 0.05 -24.83 -1.73
C ILE A 19 -0.72 -25.09 -3.03
N GLU A 20 -2.01 -25.42 -2.93
CA GLU A 20 -2.87 -25.67 -4.10
C GLU A 20 -3.16 -24.37 -4.85
N ALA A 21 -3.48 -23.30 -4.13
CA ALA A 21 -3.68 -21.96 -4.70
C ALA A 21 -2.41 -21.47 -5.43
N SER A 22 -1.22 -21.75 -4.88
CA SER A 22 0.05 -21.40 -5.52
C SER A 22 0.20 -22.02 -6.91
N LYS A 23 -0.10 -23.31 -7.03
CA LYS A 23 -0.05 -24.05 -8.30
C LYS A 23 -1.13 -23.57 -9.27
N HIS A 24 -2.34 -23.34 -8.77
CA HIS A 24 -3.51 -22.97 -9.58
C HIS A 24 -3.39 -21.55 -10.15
N PHE A 25 -3.10 -20.56 -9.30
CA PHE A 25 -3.06 -19.15 -9.67
C PHE A 25 -1.67 -18.68 -10.14
N LYS A 26 -0.65 -19.55 -10.08
CA LYS A 26 0.75 -19.26 -10.41
C LYS A 26 1.30 -18.08 -9.60
N VAL A 27 1.04 -18.10 -8.30
CA VAL A 27 1.47 -17.10 -7.32
C VAL A 27 2.28 -17.81 -6.22
N PRO A 28 3.42 -17.30 -5.76
CA PRO A 28 4.21 -17.98 -4.73
C PRO A 28 3.41 -18.25 -3.44
N GLU A 29 3.45 -19.49 -2.96
CA GLU A 29 2.78 -19.92 -1.72
C GLU A 29 3.07 -18.99 -0.54
N ARG A 30 4.33 -18.61 -0.35
CA ARG A 30 4.76 -17.71 0.72
C ARG A 30 4.05 -16.35 0.65
N THR A 31 3.82 -15.84 -0.55
CA THR A 31 3.10 -14.58 -0.78
C THR A 31 1.63 -14.73 -0.41
N ILE A 32 0.97 -15.81 -0.85
CA ILE A 32 -0.43 -16.10 -0.49
C ILE A 32 -0.57 -16.24 1.02
N ARG A 33 0.31 -17.02 1.66
CA ARG A 33 0.32 -17.23 3.11
C ARG A 33 0.54 -15.94 3.89
N SER A 34 1.49 -15.10 3.47
CA SER A 34 1.76 -13.80 4.09
C SER A 34 0.52 -12.91 4.08
N HIS A 35 -0.17 -12.80 2.93
CA HIS A 35 -1.37 -11.97 2.81
C HIS A 35 -2.57 -12.55 3.56
N ARG A 36 -2.73 -13.88 3.64
CA ARG A 36 -3.78 -14.51 4.47
C ARG A 36 -3.55 -14.29 5.97
N GLN A 37 -2.28 -14.31 6.41
CA GLN A 37 -1.92 -14.09 7.81
C GLN A 37 -1.98 -12.60 8.21
N ASN A 38 -1.74 -11.70 7.25
CA ASN A 38 -1.80 -10.25 7.45
C ASN A 38 -2.76 -9.61 6.42
N PRO A 39 -4.08 -9.61 6.68
CA PRO A 39 -5.08 -9.08 5.74
C PRO A 39 -4.89 -7.59 5.41
N GLU A 40 -4.30 -6.83 6.34
CA GLU A 40 -3.98 -5.41 6.16
C GLU A 40 -2.76 -5.18 5.25
N GLN A 41 -2.02 -6.23 4.89
CA GLN A 41 -0.89 -6.16 3.99
C GLN A 41 -1.39 -5.81 2.57
N LYS A 42 -1.35 -4.52 2.23
CA LYS A 42 -1.75 -4.02 0.91
C LYS A 42 -0.98 -4.72 -0.22
N PHE A 43 -1.67 -4.93 -1.35
CA PHE A 43 -1.11 -5.42 -2.61
C PHE A 43 -0.13 -4.41 -3.20
N GLY A 44 1.12 -4.44 -2.73
CA GLY A 44 2.11 -3.40 -3.03
C GLY A 44 3.54 -3.91 -2.97
N GLY A 45 3.85 -4.95 -3.74
CA GLY A 45 5.22 -5.29 -4.13
C GLY A 45 6.25 -5.48 -3.00
N GLY A 46 5.83 -5.83 -1.78
CA GLY A 46 6.73 -6.04 -0.66
C GLY A 46 7.47 -4.80 -0.15
N ARG A 47 7.06 -3.58 -0.54
CA ARG A 47 7.63 -2.35 0.02
C ARG A 47 7.01 -2.07 1.38
N TYR A 48 7.85 -1.87 2.37
CA TYR A 48 7.44 -1.43 3.70
C TYR A 48 6.66 -0.11 3.57
N ARG A 49 5.43 -0.08 4.08
CA ARG A 49 4.64 1.14 4.16
C ARG A 49 4.76 1.66 5.59
N CYS A 50 5.15 2.92 5.72
CA CYS A 50 5.19 3.61 7.00
C CYS A 50 3.83 4.19 7.41
N LEU A 51 2.86 4.26 6.49
CA LEU A 51 1.51 4.80 6.71
C LEU A 51 0.45 3.70 6.59
N ASN A 52 -0.58 3.77 7.44
CA ASN A 52 -1.81 3.00 7.27
C ASN A 52 -2.75 3.66 6.24
N ASN A 53 -3.91 3.07 5.97
CA ASN A 53 -4.85 3.56 4.95
C ASN A 53 -5.34 4.97 5.24
N GLU A 54 -5.80 5.21 6.47
CA GLU A 54 -6.37 6.49 6.88
C GLU A 54 -5.32 7.61 6.81
N GLN A 55 -4.09 7.31 7.20
CA GLN A 55 -2.96 8.24 7.14
C GLN A 55 -2.55 8.57 5.70
N GLU A 56 -2.50 7.56 4.83
CA GLU A 56 -2.22 7.74 3.40
C GLU A 56 -3.33 8.57 2.73
N ASP A 57 -4.60 8.27 3.00
CA ASP A 57 -5.75 8.98 2.45
C ASP A 57 -5.82 10.43 2.95
N PHE A 58 -5.49 10.67 4.22
CA PHE A 58 -5.41 12.02 4.78
C PHE A 58 -4.27 12.83 4.15
N LEU A 59 -3.08 12.25 3.98
CA LEU A 59 -1.98 12.94 3.30
C LEU A 59 -2.34 13.28 1.84
N LEU A 60 -3.02 12.36 1.15
CA LEU A 60 -3.51 12.59 -0.21
C LEU A 60 -4.57 13.69 -0.28
N SER A 61 -5.45 13.81 0.72
CA SER A 61 -6.46 14.87 0.76
C SER A 61 -5.82 16.25 0.93
N ILE A 62 -4.78 16.36 1.77
CA ILE A 62 -3.98 17.59 1.89
C ILE A 62 -3.41 17.97 0.51
N PHE A 63 -2.80 17.02 -0.20
CA PHE A 63 -2.26 17.31 -1.52
C PHE A 63 -3.34 17.73 -2.52
N LYS A 64 -4.54 17.13 -2.48
CA LYS A 64 -5.65 17.52 -3.35
C LYS A 64 -6.19 18.92 -3.04
N LEU A 65 -6.11 19.37 -1.79
CA LEU A 65 -6.60 20.69 -1.36
C LEU A 65 -5.66 21.83 -1.76
N LEU A 66 -4.34 21.61 -1.79
CA LEU A 66 -3.37 22.69 -2.07
C LEU A 66 -3.65 23.50 -3.35
N PRO A 67 -4.00 22.87 -4.51
CA PRO A 67 -4.37 23.59 -5.72
C PRO A 67 -5.63 24.43 -5.57
N GLU A 68 -6.60 24.00 -4.74
CA GLU A 68 -7.84 24.74 -4.49
C GLU A 68 -7.55 26.07 -3.76
N TYR A 69 -6.47 26.11 -2.97
CA TYR A 69 -5.98 27.32 -2.31
C TYR A 69 -4.95 28.11 -3.13
N GLY A 70 -4.77 27.77 -4.42
CA GLY A 70 -3.85 28.48 -5.32
C GLY A 70 -2.37 28.11 -5.16
N PHE A 71 -2.05 27.06 -4.42
CA PHE A 71 -0.67 26.56 -4.32
C PHE A 71 -0.35 25.58 -5.46
N THR A 72 0.83 25.74 -6.06
CA THR A 72 1.35 24.76 -7.01
C THR A 72 2.03 23.63 -6.25
N ILE A 73 1.60 22.38 -6.47
CA ILE A 73 2.24 21.21 -5.88
C ILE A 73 3.54 20.93 -6.65
N THR A 74 4.64 21.46 -6.15
CA THR A 74 5.98 21.05 -6.60
C THR A 74 6.50 19.88 -5.76
N ALA A 75 7.51 19.17 -6.26
CA ALA A 75 8.13 18.07 -5.52
C ALA A 75 8.64 18.53 -4.15
N ASP A 76 9.25 19.71 -4.06
CA ASP A 76 9.79 20.25 -2.80
C ASP A 76 8.70 20.54 -1.77
N VAL A 77 7.56 21.08 -2.22
CA VAL A 77 6.40 21.33 -1.35
C VAL A 77 5.82 20.02 -0.85
N ALA A 78 5.69 19.03 -1.75
CA ALA A 78 5.22 17.70 -1.38
C ALA A 78 6.14 17.04 -0.34
N PHE A 79 7.45 17.09 -0.54
CA PHE A 79 8.43 16.55 0.42
C PHE A 79 8.36 17.23 1.78
N LYS A 80 8.29 18.57 1.83
CA LYS A 80 8.19 19.31 3.09
C LYS A 80 6.92 18.94 3.85
N LEU A 81 5.78 18.92 3.17
CA LEU A 81 4.48 18.58 3.78
C LEU A 81 4.45 17.13 4.25
N SER A 82 4.94 16.18 3.46
CA SER A 82 5.06 14.79 3.89
C SER A 82 5.93 14.66 5.13
N ASN A 83 7.05 15.37 5.19
CA ASN A 83 7.95 15.33 6.35
C ASN A 83 7.27 15.88 7.62
N GLU A 84 6.60 17.03 7.51
CA GLU A 84 5.84 17.61 8.63
C GLU A 84 4.68 16.70 9.07
N TYR A 85 3.98 16.08 8.11
CA TYR A 85 2.94 15.11 8.41
C TYR A 85 3.50 13.87 9.11
N PHE A 86 4.63 13.34 8.66
CA PHE A 86 5.26 12.17 9.28
C PHE A 86 5.69 12.46 10.71
N LYS A 87 6.29 13.63 10.96
CA LYS A 87 6.61 14.07 12.33
C LYS A 87 5.37 14.16 13.21
N SER A 88 4.25 14.66 12.69
CA SER A 88 3.02 14.83 13.48
C SER A 88 2.39 13.51 13.94
N ILE A 89 2.59 12.44 13.16
CA ILE A 89 2.16 11.07 13.50
C ILE A 89 3.26 10.24 14.19
N GLY A 90 4.37 10.86 14.61
CA GLY A 90 5.45 10.22 15.35
C GLY A 90 6.41 9.38 14.52
N LEU A 91 6.40 9.53 13.19
CA LEU A 91 7.38 8.91 12.30
C LEU A 91 8.54 9.88 12.08
N SER A 92 9.75 9.50 12.52
CA SER A 92 10.98 10.19 12.16
C SER A 92 11.78 9.37 11.14
N PHE A 93 12.34 10.05 10.14
CA PHE A 93 13.20 9.47 9.10
C PHE A 93 14.52 10.23 9.06
#